data_AF-A0A4R8WCC2-F1
#
_entry.id   AF-A0A4R8WCC2-F1
#
_cell.length_a   1.000
_cell.length_b   1.000
_cell.length_c   1.000
_cell.angle_alpha   90.00
_cell.angle_beta   90.00
_cell.angle_gamma   90.00
#
_symmetry.space_group_name_H-M   'P 1'
#
loop_
_entity.id
_entity.type
_entity.pdbx_description
1 polymer ?
#
loop_
_entity_poly.entity_id
_entity_poly.type
_entity_poly.pdbx_seq_one_letter_code
_entity_poly.pdbx_strand_id
1 'polypeptide(L)'
;MKFSPDGSRLYASGFGPTIVIDTASGDELPRIPGNGILAVSPDGRRIATADADGAIITWDLGDWSAGFRTCMFARQTASVELDERTVGLEHSYGMTQVIVADPAAWTERACQVAGRALTEEEWGKLLGARPYAPACRG
;
A
#
# COMPACT_ATOMS: atom_id res chain seq x y z
N MET A 1 9.22 12.67 8.01
CA MET A 1 8.06 13.55 8.24
C MET A 1 7.57 14.10 6.91
N LYS A 2 6.24 14.24 6.75
CA LYS A 2 5.58 14.79 5.55
C LYS A 2 4.26 15.45 5.94
N PHE A 3 3.89 16.55 5.29
CA PHE A 3 2.54 17.12 5.39
C PHE A 3 1.61 16.46 4.38
N SER A 4 0.31 16.45 4.66
CA SER A 4 -0.71 16.23 3.64
C SER A 4 -0.69 17.36 2.59
N PRO A 5 -1.14 17.12 1.36
CA PRO A 5 -1.15 18.13 0.30
C PRO A 5 -1.95 19.39 0.66
N ASP A 6 -3.03 19.25 1.42
CA ASP A 6 -3.86 20.33 1.94
C ASP A 6 -3.30 20.98 3.23
N GLY A 7 -2.22 20.44 3.78
CA GLY A 7 -1.59 20.89 5.01
C GLY A 7 -2.37 20.61 6.29
N SER A 8 -3.50 19.90 6.23
CA SER A 8 -4.35 19.61 7.41
C SER A 8 -3.76 18.57 8.36
N ARG A 9 -2.79 17.77 7.89
CA ARG A 9 -2.17 16.68 8.65
C ARG A 9 -0.66 16.69 8.52
N LEU A 10 0.01 16.29 9.60
CA LEU A 10 1.44 15.99 9.64
C LEU A 10 1.66 14.51 9.96
N TYR A 11 2.42 13.82 9.12
CA TYR A 11 2.84 12.43 9.30
C TYR A 11 4.30 12.38 9.78
N ALA A 12 4.53 11.74 10.93
CA ALA A 12 5.85 11.57 11.51
C ALA A 12 6.14 10.09 11.76
N SER A 13 7.20 9.59 11.13
CA SER A 13 7.63 8.20 11.23
C SER A 13 9.11 8.12 11.61
N GLY A 14 9.46 7.02 12.24
CA GLY A 14 10.81 6.67 12.66
C GLY A 14 10.89 5.16 12.86
N PHE A 15 11.37 4.71 14.02
CA PHE A 15 11.40 3.28 14.39
C PHE A 15 10.09 2.75 14.97
N GLY A 16 9.17 3.64 15.36
CA GLY A 16 7.85 3.32 15.89
C GLY A 16 6.73 3.53 14.86
N PRO A 17 5.47 3.25 15.23
CA PRO A 17 4.33 3.52 14.37
C PRO A 17 4.31 4.99 13.95
N THR A 18 3.85 5.24 12.74
CA THR A 18 3.72 6.59 12.19
C THR A 18 2.64 7.33 13.00
N ILE A 19 3.06 8.45 13.58
CA ILE A 19 2.21 9.40 14.29
C ILE A 19 1.56 10.32 13.26
N VAL A 20 0.28 10.61 13.49
CA VAL A 20 -0.51 11.51 12.65
C VAL A 20 -1.04 12.63 13.53
N ILE A 21 -0.82 13.87 13.09
CA ILE A 21 -1.15 15.07 13.87
C ILE A 21 -2.08 15.94 13.04
N ASP A 22 -3.21 16.37 13.61
CA ASP A 22 -4.04 17.44 13.06
C ASP A 22 -3.29 18.77 13.21
N THR A 23 -3.06 19.48 12.10
CA THR A 23 -2.22 20.69 12.13
C THR A 23 -2.93 21.92 12.70
N ALA A 24 -4.27 21.89 12.78
CA ALA A 24 -5.06 23.00 13.31
C ALA A 24 -5.16 22.94 14.83
N SER A 25 -5.44 21.76 15.41
CA SER A 25 -5.56 21.59 16.86
C SER A 25 -4.28 21.12 17.54
N GLY A 26 -3.38 20.46 16.79
CA GLY A 26 -2.21 19.78 17.35
C GLY A 26 -2.52 18.41 17.96
N ASP A 27 -3.76 17.92 17.81
CA ASP A 27 -4.17 16.64 18.37
C ASP A 27 -3.55 15.47 17.60
N GLU A 28 -3.23 14.41 18.35
CA GLU A 28 -2.81 13.15 17.76
C GLU A 28 -4.04 12.37 17.25
N LEU A 29 -4.03 12.06 15.95
CA LEU A 29 -5.01 11.22 15.28
C LEU A 29 -4.59 9.73 15.37
N PRO A 30 -5.42 8.77 14.92
CA PRO A 30 -5.06 7.36 14.93
C PRO A 30 -3.68 7.09 14.32
N ARG A 31 -2.85 6.34 15.06
CA ARG A 31 -1.51 5.95 14.60
C ARG A 31 -1.61 4.93 13.48
N ILE A 32 -0.70 5.06 12.53
CA ILE A 32 -0.54 4.09 11.45
C ILE A 32 0.55 3.08 11.89
N PRO A 33 0.28 1.77 11.89
CA PRO A 33 1.25 0.76 12.36
C PRO A 33 2.57 0.73 11.58
N GLY A 34 2.59 1.21 10.34
CA GLY A 34 3.79 1.29 9.51
C GLY A 34 4.81 2.31 10.01
N ASN A 35 6.08 2.09 9.65
CA ASN A 35 7.21 2.90 10.10
C ASN A 35 8.27 3.12 8.99
N GLY A 36 9.38 3.79 9.31
CA GLY A 36 10.46 4.09 8.37
C GLY A 36 10.18 5.27 7.43
N ILE A 37 10.58 5.14 6.16
CA ILE A 37 10.48 6.20 5.15
C ILE A 37 9.01 6.43 4.79
N LEU A 38 8.62 7.70 4.61
CA LEU A 38 7.24 8.11 4.35
C LEU A 38 7.09 8.83 3.01
N ALA A 39 6.02 8.48 2.30
CA ALA A 39 5.48 9.23 1.17
C ALA A 39 3.96 9.43 1.33
N VAL A 40 3.44 10.52 0.77
CA VAL A 40 2.00 10.84 0.78
C VAL A 40 1.56 10.97 -0.66
N SER A 41 0.40 10.42 -1.01
CA SER A 41 -0.15 10.55 -2.36
C SER A 41 -0.53 12.01 -2.66
N PRO A 42 -0.45 12.47 -3.91
CA PRO A 42 -0.86 13.82 -4.30
C PRO A 42 -2.32 14.14 -3.97
N ASP A 43 -3.22 13.15 -3.98
CA ASP A 43 -4.61 13.32 -3.56
C ASP A 43 -4.82 13.36 -2.03
N GLY A 44 -3.77 13.07 -1.25
CA GLY A 44 -3.81 13.06 0.21
C GLY A 44 -4.63 11.93 0.84
N ARG A 45 -5.07 10.93 0.05
CA ARG A 45 -5.92 9.83 0.52
C ARG A 45 -5.12 8.62 0.99
N ARG A 46 -3.84 8.52 0.61
CA ARG A 46 -2.98 7.39 0.97
C ARG A 46 -1.60 7.85 1.42
N ILE A 47 -0.97 7.00 2.23
CA ILE A 47 0.46 7.12 2.52
C ILE A 47 1.17 5.79 2.27
N ALA A 48 2.47 5.86 2.01
CA ALA A 48 3.34 4.70 1.96
C ALA A 48 4.37 4.78 3.09
N THR A 49 4.56 3.65 3.78
CA THR A 49 5.61 3.46 4.78
C THR A 49 6.56 2.37 4.29
N ALA A 50 7.87 2.62 4.31
CA ALA A 50 8.89 1.63 4.00
C ALA A 50 9.85 1.45 5.18
N ASP A 51 9.85 0.26 5.79
CA ASP A 51 10.70 -0.06 6.92
C ASP A 51 12.09 -0.56 6.50
N ALA A 52 13.00 -0.66 7.47
CA ALA A 52 14.37 -1.13 7.24
C ALA A 52 14.46 -2.62 6.92
N ASP A 53 13.44 -3.40 7.28
CA ASP A 53 13.35 -4.84 6.99
C ASP A 53 12.89 -5.10 5.55
N GLY A 54 12.46 -4.05 4.85
CA GLY A 54 12.11 -4.07 3.44
C GLY A 54 10.62 -4.26 3.17
N ALA A 55 9.77 -4.05 4.18
CA ALA A 55 8.34 -4.01 3.98
C ALA A 55 7.90 -2.62 3.52
N ILE A 56 7.17 -2.58 2.41
CA ILE A 56 6.45 -1.40 1.93
C ILE A 56 4.97 -1.67 2.13
N ILE A 57 4.30 -0.75 2.81
CA ILE A 57 2.86 -0.82 3.07
C ILE A 57 2.24 0.50 2.62
N THR A 58 1.16 0.43 1.85
CA THR A 58 0.28 1.57 1.60
C THR A 58 -0.91 1.54 2.55
N TRP A 59 -1.31 2.71 3.02
CA TRP A 59 -2.37 2.88 3.99
C TRP A 59 -3.44 3.80 3.41
N ASP A 60 -4.71 3.41 3.51
CA ASP A 60 -5.86 4.26 3.20
C ASP A 60 -6.18 5.14 4.40
N LEU A 61 -6.27 6.45 4.20
CA LEU A 61 -6.49 7.42 5.28
C LEU A 61 -7.97 7.69 5.57
N GLY A 62 -8.89 7.13 4.77
CA GLY A 62 -10.33 7.18 5.00
C GLY A 62 -10.76 6.23 6.12
N ASP A 63 -10.14 5.06 6.20
CA ASP A 63 -10.44 4.03 7.21
C ASP A 63 -9.22 3.51 7.99
N TRP A 64 -8.03 4.05 7.72
CA TRP A 64 -6.76 3.67 8.36
C TRP A 64 -6.33 2.22 8.10
N SER A 65 -6.84 1.60 7.03
CA SER A 65 -6.53 0.22 6.68
C SER A 65 -5.26 0.11 5.83
N ALA A 66 -4.61 -1.05 5.90
CA ALA A 66 -3.51 -1.40 4.99
C ALA A 66 -4.08 -1.84 3.64
N GLY A 67 -3.76 -1.12 2.57
CA GLY A 67 -4.26 -1.39 1.22
C GLY A 67 -3.38 -2.36 0.42
N PHE A 68 -2.06 -2.15 0.44
CA PHE A 68 -1.10 -3.00 -0.26
C PHE A 68 0.13 -3.23 0.63
N ARG A 69 0.67 -4.46 0.60
CA ARG A 69 1.91 -4.80 1.31
C ARG A 69 2.82 -5.65 0.41
N THR A 70 4.10 -5.31 0.40
CA THR A 70 5.15 -6.13 -0.22
C THR A 70 6.39 -6.15 0.67
N CYS A 71 7.14 -7.26 0.69
CA CYS A 71 8.26 -7.48 1.61
C CYS A 71 9.61 -7.79 0.93
N MET A 72 9.69 -7.77 -0.40
CA MET A 72 10.91 -8.22 -1.12
C MET A 72 11.79 -7.08 -1.65
N PHE A 73 11.35 -5.83 -1.54
CA PHE A 73 11.86 -4.77 -2.41
C PHE A 73 12.43 -3.54 -1.68
N ALA A 74 12.65 -3.57 -0.37
CA ALA A 74 13.10 -2.36 0.35
C ALA A 74 14.30 -2.50 1.30
N ARG A 75 15.05 -3.62 1.27
CA ARG A 75 16.39 -3.58 1.88
C ARG A 75 17.21 -2.55 1.10
N GLN A 76 17.57 -1.44 1.76
CA GLN A 76 18.32 -0.30 1.21
C GLN A 76 17.50 0.75 0.43
N THR A 77 16.20 0.88 0.66
CA THR A 77 15.44 2.02 0.13
C THR A 77 15.96 3.33 0.72
N ALA A 78 16.33 4.27 -0.14
CA ALA A 78 16.78 5.61 0.22
C ALA A 78 15.62 6.61 0.20
N SER A 79 14.71 6.48 -0.77
CA SER A 79 13.53 7.33 -0.91
C SER A 79 12.32 6.54 -1.41
N VAL A 80 11.14 7.03 -1.05
CA VAL A 80 9.85 6.49 -1.49
C VAL A 80 9.05 7.65 -2.07
N GLU A 81 8.46 7.42 -3.23
CA GLU A 81 7.45 8.27 -3.83
C GLU A 81 6.15 7.48 -3.97
N LEU A 82 5.02 8.14 -3.75
CA LEU A 82 3.71 7.54 -3.86
C LEU A 82 2.86 8.40 -4.79
N ASP A 83 2.25 7.75 -5.78
CA ASP A 83 1.22 8.32 -6.64
C ASP A 83 -0.09 7.51 -6.48
N GLU A 84 -1.10 7.79 -7.30
CA GLU A 84 -2.43 7.19 -7.13
C GLU A 84 -2.50 5.68 -7.32
N ARG A 85 -1.50 5.11 -7.98
CA ARG A 85 -1.44 3.68 -8.25
C ARG A 85 -0.09 3.05 -8.02
N THR A 86 0.96 3.84 -7.85
CA THR A 86 2.32 3.35 -7.88
C THR A 86 3.12 3.81 -6.68
N VAL A 87 4.07 2.96 -6.27
CA VAL A 87 5.13 3.31 -5.34
C VAL A 87 6.44 3.29 -6.11
N GLY A 88 7.08 4.46 -6.20
CA GLY A 88 8.44 4.63 -6.69
C GLY A 88 9.42 4.40 -5.56
N LEU A 89 10.46 3.62 -5.82
CA LEU A 89 11.52 3.31 -4.86
C LEU A 89 12.86 3.65 -5.47
N GLU A 90 13.61 4.50 -4.79
CA GLU A 90 15.02 4.71 -5.08
C GLU A 90 15.86 3.96 -4.05
N HIS A 91 16.76 3.11 -4.54
CA HIS A 91 17.66 2.34 -3.71
C HIS A 91 19.01 3.05 -3.57
N SER A 92 19.67 2.89 -2.42
CA SER A 92 20.96 3.54 -2.13
C SER A 92 22.09 3.20 -3.11
N TYR A 93 21.96 2.10 -3.86
CA TYR A 93 22.91 1.65 -4.88
C TYR A 93 22.53 2.07 -6.31
N GLY A 94 21.63 3.06 -6.46
CA GLY A 94 21.32 3.72 -7.73
C GLY A 94 20.30 3.00 -8.62
N MET A 95 19.57 2.03 -8.08
CA MET A 95 18.52 1.33 -8.79
C MET A 95 17.14 1.93 -8.43
N THR A 96 16.28 2.08 -9.43
CA THR A 96 14.91 2.58 -9.25
C THR A 96 13.90 1.49 -9.61
N GLN A 97 12.86 1.34 -8.78
CA GLN A 97 11.73 0.46 -9.05
C GLN A 97 10.43 1.22 -8.99
N VAL A 98 9.47 0.78 -9.80
CA VAL A 98 8.09 1.25 -9.73
C VAL A 98 7.20 0.03 -9.54
N ILE A 99 6.43 0.03 -8.46
CA ILE A 99 5.51 -1.05 -8.11
C ILE A 99 4.10 -0.52 -8.26
N VAL A 100 3.21 -1.25 -8.93
CA VAL A 100 1.78 -0.96 -8.92
C VAL A 100 1.21 -1.40 -7.58
N ALA A 101 0.88 -0.45 -6.71
CA ALA A 101 0.38 -0.66 -5.35
C ALA A 101 -1.15 -0.54 -5.28
N ASP A 102 -1.83 -1.14 -6.26
CA ASP A 102 -3.29 -1.19 -6.39
C ASP A 102 -3.73 -2.66 -6.56
N PRO A 103 -4.30 -3.30 -5.52
CA PRO A 103 -4.78 -4.67 -5.60
C PRO A 103 -5.81 -4.93 -6.71
N ALA A 104 -6.61 -3.92 -7.09
CA ALA A 104 -7.58 -4.04 -8.16
C ALA A 104 -6.88 -4.20 -9.51
N ALA A 105 -5.80 -3.45 -9.76
CA ALA A 105 -4.99 -3.58 -10.97
C ALA A 105 -4.37 -4.98 -11.12
N TRP A 106 -3.91 -5.58 -10.01
CA TRP A 106 -3.40 -6.96 -10.03
C TRP A 106 -4.50 -7.98 -10.34
N THR A 107 -5.69 -7.79 -9.76
CA THR A 107 -6.84 -8.67 -10.00
C THR A 107 -7.27 -8.61 -11.46
N GLU A 108 -7.40 -7.40 -12.02
CA GLU A 108 -7.73 -7.19 -13.44
C GLU A 108 -6.71 -7.89 -14.35
N ARG A 109 -5.40 -7.69 -14.08
CA ARG A 109 -4.35 -8.30 -14.89
C ARG A 109 -4.37 -9.83 -14.80
N ALA A 110 -4.56 -10.39 -13.62
CA ALA A 110 -4.66 -11.83 -13.43
C ALA A 110 -5.86 -12.41 -14.21
N CYS A 111 -6.99 -11.71 -14.22
CA CYS A 111 -8.18 -12.12 -14.96
C CYS A 111 -7.99 -12.10 -16.47
N GLN A 112 -7.30 -11.08 -17.00
CA GLN A 112 -6.94 -11.03 -18.42
C GLN A 112 -6.04 -12.21 -18.83
N VAL A 113 -5.11 -12.62 -17.96
CA VAL A 113 -4.20 -13.76 -18.22
C VAL A 113 -4.93 -15.10 -18.09
N ALA A 114 -5.80 -15.24 -17.09
CA ALA A 114 -6.58 -16.47 -16.87
C ALA A 114 -7.60 -16.71 -17.99
N GLY A 115 -8.14 -15.65 -18.60
CA GLY A 115 -9.08 -15.70 -19.72
C GLY A 115 -10.48 -16.20 -19.35
N ARG A 116 -10.70 -16.68 -18.12
CA ARG A 116 -11.99 -17.07 -17.57
C ARG A 116 -11.95 -17.21 -16.04
N ALA A 117 -13.12 -17.15 -15.41
CA ALA A 117 -13.28 -17.58 -14.02
C ALA A 117 -13.35 -19.12 -13.90
N LEU A 118 -13.03 -19.64 -12.71
CA LEU A 118 -13.34 -21.03 -12.35
C LEU A 118 -14.84 -21.21 -12.21
N THR A 119 -15.37 -22.33 -12.71
CA THR A 119 -16.76 -22.73 -12.44
C THR A 119 -16.93 -23.17 -10.99
N GLU A 120 -18.17 -23.23 -10.49
CA GLU A 120 -18.45 -23.77 -9.14
C GLU A 120 -17.93 -25.20 -8.96
N GLU A 121 -18.01 -26.03 -10.00
CA GLU A 121 -17.51 -27.40 -9.97
C GLU A 121 -15.96 -27.44 -9.87
N GLU A 122 -15.28 -26.64 -10.70
CA GLU A 122 -13.81 -26.54 -10.65
C GLU A 122 -13.32 -25.97 -9.32
N TRP A 123 -14.04 -25.00 -8.77
CA TRP A 123 -13.79 -24.42 -7.46
C TRP A 123 -13.89 -25.47 -6.36
N GLY A 124 -14.95 -26.27 -6.35
CA GLY A 124 -15.11 -27.37 -5.39
C GLY A 124 -13.99 -28.40 -5.48
N LYS A 125 -13.54 -28.73 -6.70
CA LYS A 125 -12.43 -29.68 -6.91
C LYS A 125 -11.07 -29.14 -6.45
N LEU A 126 -10.76 -27.85 -6.69
CA LEU A 126 -9.45 -27.26 -6.42
C LEU A 126 -9.33 -26.68 -5.00
N LEU A 127 -10.42 -26.12 -4.46
CA LEU A 127 -10.42 -25.34 -3.22
C LEU A 127 -11.24 -25.97 -2.10
N GLY A 128 -11.95 -27.08 -2.37
CA GLY A 128 -12.70 -27.84 -1.39
C GLY A 128 -13.88 -27.07 -0.82
N ALA A 129 -14.01 -27.03 0.51
CA ALA A 129 -15.17 -26.47 1.22
C ALA A 129 -15.23 -24.93 1.26
N ARG A 130 -14.38 -24.21 0.49
CA ARG A 130 -14.42 -22.75 0.46
C ARG A 130 -15.68 -22.27 -0.28
N PRO A 131 -16.43 -21.28 0.25
CA PRO A 131 -17.55 -20.69 -0.47
C PRO A 131 -17.13 -20.23 -1.87
N TYR A 132 -18.01 -20.41 -2.84
CA TYR A 132 -17.74 -19.96 -4.21
C TYR A 132 -17.65 -18.44 -4.24
N ALA A 133 -16.50 -17.92 -4.65
CA ALA A 133 -16.22 -16.49 -4.73
C ALA A 133 -15.28 -16.22 -5.92
N PRO A 134 -15.79 -16.19 -7.16
CA PRO A 134 -14.94 -16.07 -8.34
C PRO A 134 -14.18 -14.73 -8.31
N ALA A 135 -12.85 -14.81 -8.45
CA ALA A 135 -11.98 -13.64 -8.43
C ALA A 135 -12.19 -12.73 -9.65
N CYS A 136 -12.50 -13.35 -10.80
CA CYS A 136 -12.78 -12.66 -12.05
C CYS A 136 -14.29 -12.56 -12.24
N ARG A 137 -14.79 -11.33 -12.39
CA ARG A 137 -16.16 -11.11 -12.87
C ARG A 137 -16.10 -11.10 -14.40
N GLY A 138 -16.81 -12.05 -15.02
CA GLY A 138 -16.95 -12.15 -16.47
C GLY A 138 -17.83 -11.04 -17.04
#